data_AF-A0A327UUT1-F1
#
_entry.id   AF-A0A327UUT1-F1
#
_cell.length_a   1.000
_cell.length_b   1.000
_cell.length_c   1.000
_cell.angle_alpha   90.00
_cell.angle_beta   90.00
_cell.angle_gamma   90.00
#
_symmetry.space_group_name_H-M   'P 1'
#
loop_
_entity.id
_entity.type
_entity.pdbx_description
1 polymer ?
#
loop_
_entity_poly.entity_id
_entity_poly.type
_entity_poly.pdbx_seq_one_letter_code
_entity_poly.pdbx_strand_id
1 'polypeptide(L)'
;MTADEARRVERVMRSLGISGVVAPADPEDPSGEWSVFDEADPGTRRDKTAEVLAAIAEHVPEQDTGSPRRGPMRGFAGLPPRDR
;
A
#
# COMPACT_ATOMS: atom_id res chain seq x y z
N MET A 1 -7.18 4.89 -7.36
CA MET A 1 -6.46 5.07 -6.06
C MET A 1 -6.21 6.55 -5.79
N THR A 2 -5.92 6.97 -4.54
CA THR A 2 -5.61 8.39 -4.23
C THR A 2 -4.12 8.72 -4.40
N ALA A 3 -3.76 10.00 -4.54
CA ALA A 3 -2.36 10.43 -4.70
C ALA A 3 -1.43 10.03 -3.53
N ASP A 4 -1.92 10.02 -2.29
CA ASP A 4 -1.13 9.56 -1.13
C ASP A 4 -0.89 8.04 -1.18
N GLU A 5 -1.94 7.30 -1.53
CA GLU A 5 -1.87 5.84 -1.71
C GLU A 5 -0.92 5.46 -2.86
N ALA A 6 -0.99 6.18 -3.98
CA ALA A 6 -0.08 6.05 -5.10
C ALA A 6 1.39 6.21 -4.70
N ARG A 7 1.70 7.20 -3.85
CA ARG A 7 3.06 7.44 -3.36
C ARG A 7 3.53 6.39 -2.36
N ARG A 8 2.61 5.77 -1.63
CA ARG A 8 2.90 4.60 -0.80
C ARG A 8 3.22 3.38 -1.68
N VAL A 9 2.38 3.12 -2.68
CA VAL A 9 2.55 2.04 -3.66
C VAL A 9 3.89 2.17 -4.40
N GLU A 10 4.25 3.36 -4.89
CA GLU A 10 5.54 3.62 -5.55
C GLU A 10 6.73 3.23 -4.66
N ARG A 11 6.70 3.62 -3.38
CA ARG A 11 7.78 3.28 -2.43
C ARG A 11 7.87 1.77 -2.20
N VAL A 12 6.73 1.09 -2.07
CA VAL A 12 6.70 -0.36 -1.88
C VAL A 12 7.17 -1.09 -3.14
N MET A 13 6.70 -0.69 -4.34
CA MET A 13 7.17 -1.24 -5.61
C MET A 13 8.69 -1.12 -5.75
N ARG A 14 9.23 0.07 -5.45
CA ARG A 14 10.69 0.29 -5.49
C ARG A 14 11.42 -0.59 -4.47
N SER A 15 10.86 -0.78 -3.28
CA SER A 15 11.46 -1.63 -2.24
C SER A 15 11.44 -3.12 -2.61
N LEU A 16 10.43 -3.57 -3.34
CA LEU A 16 10.27 -4.95 -3.80
C LEU A 16 10.95 -5.21 -5.16
N GLY A 17 11.46 -4.17 -5.83
CA GLY A 17 12.03 -4.27 -7.17
C GLY A 17 10.98 -4.51 -8.27
N ILE A 18 9.71 -4.20 -8.00
CA ILE A 18 8.63 -4.33 -8.98
C ILE A 18 8.74 -3.19 -9.99
N SER A 19 8.83 -3.54 -11.26
CA SER A 19 8.88 -2.58 -12.36
C SER A 19 7.46 -2.06 -12.65
N GLY A 20 7.32 -0.75 -12.74
CA GLY A 20 6.09 -0.06 -13.13
C GLY A 20 6.13 1.42 -12.76
N VAL A 21 5.22 2.18 -13.37
CA VAL A 21 5.12 3.63 -13.25
C VAL A 21 3.78 3.97 -12.60
N VAL A 22 3.84 4.64 -11.45
CA VAL A 22 2.64 5.14 -10.78
C VAL A 22 2.34 6.54 -11.32
N ALA A 23 1.21 6.68 -12.01
CA ALA A 23 0.83 7.92 -12.66
C ALA A 23 -0.67 8.18 -12.49
N PRO A 24 -1.13 9.44 -12.60
CA PRO A 24 -2.56 9.70 -12.67
C PRO A 24 -3.15 9.02 -13.91
N ALA A 25 -4.37 8.49 -13.76
CA ALA A 25 -5.15 7.91 -14.84
C ALA A 25 -5.34 8.96 -15.95
N ASP A 26 -5.70 10.18 -15.53
CA ASP A 26 -5.79 11.36 -16.37
C ASP A 26 -4.57 12.29 -16.15
N PRO A 27 -3.70 12.47 -17.16
CA PRO A 27 -2.54 13.35 -17.02
C PRO A 27 -2.93 14.83 -16.84
N GLU A 28 -4.14 15.21 -17.22
CA GLU A 28 -4.69 16.56 -17.03
C GLU A 28 -5.26 16.78 -15.62
N ASP A 29 -5.49 15.71 -14.83
CA ASP A 29 -6.02 15.78 -13.48
C ASP A 29 -5.13 15.02 -12.46
N PRO A 30 -4.02 15.65 -12.00
CA PRO A 30 -3.10 15.02 -11.05
C PRO A 30 -3.68 14.83 -9.64
N SER A 31 -4.86 15.42 -9.36
CA SER A 31 -5.59 15.23 -8.10
C SER A 31 -6.59 14.08 -8.16
N GLY A 32 -6.81 13.52 -9.36
CA GLY A 32 -7.84 12.54 -9.65
C GLY A 32 -7.42 11.13 -9.28
N GLU A 33 -7.93 10.16 -10.03
CA GLU A 33 -7.60 8.76 -9.83
C GLU A 33 -6.16 8.49 -10.28
N TRP A 34 -5.39 7.82 -9.43
CA TRP A 34 -4.07 7.29 -9.78
C TRP A 34 -4.16 5.79 -10.10
N SER A 35 -3.30 5.36 -11.02
CA SER A 35 -3.13 3.97 -11.47
C SER A 35 -1.65 3.59 -11.57
N VAL A 36 -1.36 2.29 -11.43
CA VAL A 36 -0.04 1.72 -11.75
C VAL A 36 -0.06 1.19 -13.16
N PHE A 37 0.89 1.66 -13.95
CA PHE A 37 1.11 1.25 -15.32
C PHE A 37 2.42 0.47 -15.45
N ASP A 38 2.52 -0.36 -16.47
CA ASP A 38 3.79 -1.02 -16.81
C ASP A 38 4.85 -0.02 -17.28
N GLU A 39 4.43 1.02 -18.02
CA GLU A 39 5.28 1.99 -18.69
C GLU A 39 4.72 3.42 -18.53
N ALA A 40 5.59 4.42 -18.67
CA ALA A 40 5.20 5.84 -18.57
C ALA A 40 4.44 6.35 -19.80
N ASP A 41 4.61 5.67 -20.95
CA ASP A 41 4.07 6.10 -22.23
C ASP A 41 2.55 5.93 -22.30
N PRO A 42 1.77 7.02 -22.41
CA PRO A 42 0.31 6.96 -22.34
C PRO A 42 -0.35 6.22 -23.50
N GLY A 43 0.35 6.04 -24.63
CA GLY A 43 -0.16 5.34 -25.81
C GLY A 43 0.06 3.82 -25.82
N THR A 44 1.01 3.32 -25.03
CA THR A 44 1.37 1.89 -24.95
C THR A 44 1.19 1.32 -23.54
N ARG A 45 1.01 2.17 -22.53
CA ARG A 45 0.84 1.76 -21.14
C ARG A 45 -0.38 0.86 -20.96
N ARG A 46 -0.17 -0.24 -20.22
CA ARG A 46 -1.23 -1.12 -19.74
C ARG A 46 -1.43 -0.89 -18.26
N ASP A 47 -2.69 -0.72 -17.83
CA ASP A 47 -3.02 -0.68 -16.42
C ASP A 47 -2.69 -2.05 -15.80
N LYS A 48 -1.79 -2.03 -14.82
CA LYS A 48 -1.37 -3.19 -14.02
C LYS A 48 -1.71 -2.96 -12.55
N THR A 49 -2.60 -2.01 -12.25
CA THR A 49 -2.95 -1.62 -10.89
C THR A 49 -3.40 -2.81 -10.07
N ALA A 50 -4.25 -3.68 -10.64
CA ALA A 50 -4.73 -4.88 -9.97
C ALA A 50 -3.61 -5.91 -9.69
N GLU A 51 -2.73 -6.16 -10.65
CA GLU A 51 -1.63 -7.13 -10.51
C GLU A 51 -0.60 -6.66 -9.47
N VAL A 52 -0.24 -5.38 -9.52
CA VAL A 52 0.71 -4.77 -8.59
C VAL A 52 0.11 -4.67 -7.18
N LEU A 53 -1.15 -4.27 -7.05
CA LEU A 53 -1.83 -4.26 -5.75
C LEU A 53 -1.93 -5.67 -5.16
N ALA A 54 -2.18 -6.70 -5.99
CA ALA A 54 -2.18 -8.09 -5.53
C ALA A 54 -0.79 -8.53 -5.04
N ALA A 55 0.27 -8.28 -5.83
CA ALA A 55 1.64 -8.61 -5.43
C ALA A 55 2.07 -7.84 -4.17
N ILE A 56 1.67 -6.58 -4.03
CA ILE A 56 1.89 -5.80 -2.82
C ILE A 56 1.09 -6.38 -1.65
N ALA A 57 -0.16 -6.79 -1.83
CA ALA A 57 -0.97 -7.41 -0.77
C ALA A 57 -0.38 -8.75 -0.28
N GLU A 58 0.24 -9.53 -1.17
CA GLU A 58 0.97 -10.75 -0.79
C GLU A 58 2.23 -10.47 0.05
N HIS A 59 2.91 -9.34 -0.20
CA HIS A 59 4.14 -8.96 0.51
C HIS A 59 3.95 -8.01 1.69
N VAL A 60 2.88 -7.23 1.69
CA VAL A 60 2.47 -6.28 2.73
C VAL A 60 1.16 -6.81 3.30
N PRO A 61 1.20 -7.70 4.31
CA PRO A 61 -0.02 -8.15 4.96
C PRO A 61 -0.66 -6.96 5.64
N GLU A 62 -1.79 -6.46 5.10
CA GLU A 62 -2.71 -5.46 5.65
C GLU A 62 -2.25 -4.86 6.99
N GLN A 63 -1.25 -3.99 6.93
CA GLN A 63 -0.94 -3.15 8.07
C GLN A 63 -1.85 -1.93 7.91
N ASP A 64 -3.03 -2.04 8.51
CA ASP A 64 -3.82 -0.92 9.00
C ASP A 64 -4.56 -0.07 7.94
N THR A 65 -5.55 -0.68 7.28
CA THR A 65 -6.70 0.08 6.74
C THR A 65 -8.01 -0.56 7.21
N GLY A 66 -8.36 -0.37 8.48
CA GLY A 66 -9.78 -0.33 8.86
C GLY A 66 -10.48 -1.63 9.26
N SER A 67 -9.79 -2.65 9.74
CA SER A 67 -10.42 -3.44 10.81
C SER A 67 -10.27 -2.66 12.12
N PRO A 68 -11.29 -2.48 12.97
CA PRO A 68 -11.04 -2.08 14.35
C PRO A 68 -10.21 -3.20 14.95
N ARG A 69 -8.90 -3.04 14.92
CA ARG A 69 -7.96 -3.88 15.66
C ARG A 69 -8.20 -3.51 17.12
N ARG A 70 -9.24 -4.10 17.70
CA ARG A 70 -9.27 -4.46 19.12
C ARG A 70 -8.12 -5.44 19.28
N GLY A 71 -6.90 -4.90 19.32
CA GLY A 71 -5.73 -5.65 19.76
C GLY A 71 -6.04 -6.14 21.17
N PRO A 72 -5.62 -7.36 21.54
CA PRO A 72 -5.57 -7.69 22.95
C PRO A 72 -4.59 -6.68 23.57
N MET A 73 -5.08 -5.87 24.53
CA MET A 73 -4.25 -5.01 25.36
C MET A 73 -2.99 -5.76 25.80
N ARG A 74 -1.85 -5.43 25.19
CA ARG A 74 -0.53 -5.80 25.70
C ARG A 74 0.16 -4.51 26.07
N GLY A 75 0.08 -4.15 27.36
CA GLY A 75 0.76 -2.98 27.88
C GLY A 75 0.21 -2.39 29.18
N PHE A 76 -0.31 -3.19 30.11
CA PHE A 76 -0.23 -2.80 31.53
C PHE A 76 0.66 -3.81 32.25
N ALA A 77 1.86 -3.35 32.56
CA ALA A 77 2.81 -4.04 33.41
C ALA A 77 2.25 -4.15 34.84
N GLY A 78 2.48 -5.30 35.47
CA GLY A 78 2.22 -5.47 36.90
C GLY A 78 1.97 -6.92 37.31
N LEU A 79 2.98 -7.79 37.18
CA LEU A 79 3.12 -8.89 38.13
C LEU A 79 3.52 -8.28 39.48
N PRO A 80 2.79 -8.53 40.56
CA PRO A 80 3.43 -8.76 41.85
C PRO A 80 3.54 -10.27 42.12
N PRO A 81 4.60 -10.69 42.82
CA PRO A 81 5.00 -12.09 42.95
C PRO A 81 4.02 -12.91 43.80
N ARG A 82 3.92 -14.20 43.47
CA ARG A 82 3.51 -15.23 44.42
C ARG A 82 4.65 -15.42 45.43
N ASP A 83 4.38 -15.22 46.72
CA ASP A 83 4.62 -16.26 47.73
C ASP A 83 4.01 -15.91 49.10
N ARG A 84 3.46 -16.97 49.72
CA ARG A 84 3.14 -17.19 51.14
C ARG A 84 1.83 -16.69 51.75
#